data_AF-A0A962SRC4-F1
#
_entry.id   AF-A0A962SRC4-F1
#
_cell.length_a   1.000
_cell.length_b   1.000
_cell.length_c   1.000
_cell.angle_alpha   90.00
_cell.angle_beta   90.00
_cell.angle_gamma   90.00
#
_symmetry.space_group_name_H-M   'P 1'
#
loop_
_entity.id
_entity.type
_entity.pdbx_description
1 polymer ?
#
loop_
_entity_poly.entity_id
_entity_poly.type
_entity_poly.pdbx_seq_one_letter_code
_entity_poly.pdbx_strand_id
1 'polypeptide(L)'
;MAKTLVINSSDGTKVPFLRGILTRSLVDAGLNFDVAYKLASSVRQSLSDVDEITTNRLKETAVELLQTSFDQKVVDSYLSSGHIPDPIMVIDRDGQSTAFSRAQHSHCLESCGLSATEAKLASKHIYQHLLEKEVTEISSAELGYLTYVCLRANLGKEVARRYMVWVDFTHSGRPLVLLLGGTTGCGKSTIATEVAHRLGIVRTQSTDMLREVMRMMIPKRLAPVLHTSSFDAWRSLPDKFANQADAEERIADGYRAQMELLSVPCEAVIQRALKERVALILEGIHVHPALLNYIDRREDAIIIPIMLAVLKQDNLQKRLRGRGQTAPERDSEKHLTNFNHIWALQSFLLSEADRNRIPIIANDDKEKASAHVMKAIIDAMEEKFSGTPSTVFSHDK
;
A
#
# COMPACT_ATOMS: atom_id res chain seq x y z
N MET A 1 -24.39 -10.56 -35.59
CA MET A 1 -25.33 -10.45 -34.45
C MET A 1 -25.32 -9.01 -34.01
N ALA A 2 -26.45 -8.32 -34.11
CA ALA A 2 -26.58 -6.94 -33.66
C ALA A 2 -26.31 -6.87 -32.15
N LYS A 3 -25.66 -5.79 -31.70
CA LYS A 3 -25.45 -5.54 -30.27
C LYS A 3 -26.63 -4.71 -29.79
N THR A 4 -27.54 -5.32 -29.04
CA THR A 4 -28.64 -4.59 -28.38
C THR A 4 -28.05 -3.47 -27.52
N LEU A 5 -28.47 -2.23 -27.79
CA LEU A 5 -28.09 -1.04 -27.03
C LEU A 5 -29.15 -0.78 -25.96
N VAL A 6 -28.70 -0.61 -24.72
CA VAL A 6 -29.52 -0.17 -23.60
C VAL A 6 -29.42 1.35 -23.50
N ILE A 7 -30.55 2.02 -23.58
CA ILE A 7 -30.68 3.47 -23.39
C ILE A 7 -30.98 3.70 -21.91
N ASN A 8 -30.12 4.45 -21.25
CA ASN A 8 -30.38 4.87 -19.87
C ASN A 8 -31.54 5.88 -19.84
N SER A 9 -32.59 5.57 -19.08
CA SER A 9 -33.78 6.42 -18.99
C SER A 9 -33.52 7.77 -18.31
N SER A 10 -32.43 7.94 -17.53
CA SER A 10 -32.14 9.18 -16.80
C SER A 10 -31.29 10.19 -17.58
N ASP A 11 -30.30 9.75 -18.34
CA ASP A 11 -29.34 10.61 -19.05
C ASP A 11 -29.29 10.38 -20.58
N GLY A 12 -30.08 9.42 -21.10
CA GLY A 12 -30.14 9.09 -22.52
C GLY A 12 -28.90 8.39 -23.07
N THR A 13 -27.94 8.01 -22.23
CA THR A 13 -26.71 7.35 -22.67
C THR A 13 -26.99 5.97 -23.26
N LYS A 14 -26.29 5.64 -24.36
CA LYS A 14 -26.41 4.35 -25.04
C LYS A 14 -25.23 3.45 -24.69
N VAL A 15 -25.49 2.36 -24.00
CA VAL A 15 -24.47 1.36 -23.63
C VAL A 15 -24.85 -0.01 -24.19
N PRO A 16 -23.91 -0.85 -24.62
CA PRO A 16 -24.25 -2.21 -25.04
C PRO A 16 -24.84 -3.00 -23.87
N PHE A 17 -25.81 -3.88 -24.15
CA PHE A 17 -26.31 -4.81 -23.13
C PHE A 17 -25.16 -5.68 -22.58
N LEU A 18 -24.83 -5.48 -21.30
CA LEU A 18 -23.81 -6.25 -20.60
C LEU A 18 -24.48 -7.25 -19.64
N ARG A 19 -24.46 -8.52 -20.03
CA ARG A 19 -25.01 -9.61 -19.20
C ARG A 19 -24.50 -9.60 -17.76
N GLY A 20 -23.21 -9.28 -17.56
CA GLY A 20 -22.60 -9.24 -16.23
C GLY A 20 -23.22 -8.20 -15.27
N ILE A 21 -23.70 -7.06 -15.80
CA ILE A 21 -24.37 -6.04 -14.99
C ILE A 21 -25.73 -6.57 -14.50
N LEU A 22 -26.50 -7.18 -15.39
CA LEU A 22 -27.80 -7.78 -15.03
C LEU A 22 -27.63 -8.94 -14.06
N THR A 23 -26.64 -9.82 -14.27
CA THR A 23 -26.32 -10.91 -13.34
C THR A 23 -26.00 -10.38 -11.95
N ARG A 24 -25.21 -9.31 -11.84
CA ARG A 24 -24.89 -8.69 -10.55
C ARG A 24 -26.14 -8.13 -9.87
N SER A 25 -26.98 -7.39 -10.59
CA SER A 25 -28.24 -6.85 -10.08
C SER A 25 -29.19 -7.94 -9.56
N LEU A 26 -29.25 -9.09 -10.23
CA LEU A 26 -30.03 -10.25 -9.79
C LEU A 26 -29.43 -10.91 -8.54
N VAL A 27 -28.10 -11.01 -8.45
CA VAL A 27 -27.43 -11.51 -7.23
C VAL A 27 -27.68 -10.59 -6.04
N ASP A 28 -27.62 -9.28 -6.26
CA ASP A 28 -27.90 -8.27 -5.23
C ASP A 28 -29.36 -8.35 -4.75
N ALA A 29 -30.29 -8.78 -5.62
CA ALA A 29 -31.69 -9.06 -5.28
C ALA A 29 -31.89 -10.38 -4.50
N GLY A 30 -30.82 -11.16 -4.26
CA GLY A 30 -30.84 -12.37 -3.44
C GLY A 30 -30.76 -13.70 -4.20
N LEU A 31 -30.53 -13.66 -5.53
CA LEU A 31 -30.33 -14.88 -6.32
C LEU A 31 -28.90 -15.41 -6.18
N ASN A 32 -28.74 -16.73 -6.21
CA ASN A 32 -27.43 -17.35 -6.39
C ASN A 32 -26.87 -16.99 -7.78
N PHE A 33 -25.56 -16.77 -7.88
CA PHE A 33 -24.83 -16.44 -9.11
C PHE A 33 -25.18 -17.35 -10.30
N ASP A 34 -25.21 -18.68 -10.11
CA ASP A 34 -25.51 -19.61 -11.21
C ASP A 34 -26.91 -19.41 -11.78
N VAL A 35 -27.86 -19.09 -10.91
CA VAL A 35 -29.26 -18.84 -11.26
C VAL A 35 -29.41 -17.48 -11.93
N ALA A 36 -28.79 -16.44 -11.34
CA ALA A 36 -28.74 -15.09 -11.90
C ALA A 36 -28.09 -15.05 -13.30
N TYR A 37 -27.05 -15.85 -13.52
CA TYR A 37 -26.35 -15.94 -14.80
C TYR A 37 -27.20 -16.61 -15.88
N LYS A 38 -27.93 -17.68 -15.53
CA LYS A 38 -28.89 -18.33 -16.43
C LYS A 38 -30.01 -17.38 -16.83
N LEU A 39 -30.62 -16.70 -15.86
CA LEU A 39 -31.72 -15.76 -16.14
C LEU A 39 -31.25 -14.58 -16.99
N ALA A 40 -30.09 -14.00 -16.69
CA ALA A 40 -29.50 -12.94 -17.52
C ALA A 40 -29.14 -13.42 -18.94
N SER A 41 -28.84 -14.71 -19.12
CA SER A 41 -28.62 -15.30 -20.44
C SER A 41 -29.95 -15.49 -21.20
N SER A 42 -31.03 -15.86 -20.51
CA SER A 42 -32.37 -15.92 -21.09
C SER A 42 -32.87 -14.54 -21.53
N VAL A 43 -32.65 -13.50 -20.70
CA VAL A 43 -32.93 -12.10 -21.07
C VAL A 43 -32.12 -11.68 -22.30
N ARG A 44 -30.84 -12.07 -22.38
CA ARG A 44 -30.03 -11.77 -23.57
C ARG A 44 -30.59 -12.44 -24.82
N GLN A 45 -31.08 -13.66 -24.69
CA GLN A 45 -31.60 -14.44 -25.81
C GLN A 45 -32.95 -13.87 -26.28
N SER A 46 -33.81 -13.39 -25.38
CA SER A 46 -35.07 -12.73 -25.76
C SER A 46 -34.86 -11.36 -26.43
N LEU A 47 -33.68 -10.77 -26.28
CA LEU A 47 -33.32 -9.47 -26.87
C LEU A 47 -32.48 -9.58 -28.15
N SER A 48 -32.26 -10.79 -28.69
CA SER A 48 -31.37 -10.98 -29.86
C SER A 48 -31.80 -10.22 -31.11
N ASP A 49 -33.10 -9.96 -31.24
CA ASP A 49 -33.73 -9.30 -32.39
C ASP A 49 -34.09 -7.83 -32.09
N VAL A 50 -33.64 -7.31 -30.94
CA VAL A 50 -33.90 -5.94 -30.49
C VAL A 50 -32.62 -5.12 -30.59
N ASP A 51 -32.65 -4.08 -31.43
CA ASP A 51 -31.51 -3.18 -31.63
C ASP A 51 -31.34 -2.19 -30.47
N GLU A 52 -32.43 -1.65 -29.94
CA GLU A 52 -32.42 -0.69 -28.82
C GLU A 52 -33.51 -1.00 -27.79
N ILE A 53 -33.17 -0.92 -26.50
CA ILE A 53 -34.10 -1.12 -25.38
C ILE A 53 -33.83 -0.08 -24.28
N THR A 54 -34.86 0.43 -23.62
CA THR A 54 -34.67 1.34 -22.46
C THR A 54 -34.40 0.55 -21.18
N THR A 55 -33.80 1.20 -20.18
CA THR A 55 -33.54 0.57 -18.87
C THR A 55 -34.83 0.10 -18.20
N ASN A 56 -35.92 0.85 -18.35
CA ASN A 56 -37.24 0.49 -17.82
C ASN A 56 -37.78 -0.77 -18.49
N ARG A 57 -37.70 -0.84 -19.84
CA ARG A 57 -38.19 -2.00 -20.58
C ARG A 57 -37.35 -3.25 -20.33
N LEU A 58 -36.04 -3.08 -20.18
CA LEU A 58 -35.14 -4.17 -19.78
C LEU A 58 -35.48 -4.71 -18.38
N LYS A 59 -35.81 -3.82 -17.44
CA LYS A 59 -36.23 -4.18 -16.08
C LYS A 59 -37.56 -4.94 -16.10
N GLU A 60 -38.53 -4.50 -16.90
CA GLU A 60 -39.80 -5.22 -17.11
C GLU A 60 -39.57 -6.64 -17.63
N THR A 61 -38.72 -6.82 -18.66
CA THR A 61 -38.39 -8.15 -19.18
C THR A 61 -37.73 -9.05 -18.14
N ALA A 62 -36.86 -8.50 -17.29
CA ALA A 62 -36.26 -9.26 -16.20
C ALA A 62 -37.30 -9.64 -15.12
N VAL A 63 -38.24 -8.75 -14.80
CA VAL A 63 -39.34 -9.02 -13.86
C VAL A 63 -40.28 -10.10 -14.38
N GLU A 64 -40.67 -10.07 -15.65
CA GLU A 64 -41.52 -11.09 -16.27
C GLU A 64 -40.91 -12.49 -16.15
N LEU A 65 -39.61 -12.62 -16.40
CA LEU A 65 -38.88 -13.88 -16.26
C LEU A 65 -38.69 -14.30 -14.80
N LEU A 66 -38.51 -13.34 -13.89
CA LEU A 66 -38.43 -13.61 -12.45
C LEU A 66 -39.75 -14.13 -11.90
N GLN A 67 -40.88 -13.52 -12.27
CA GLN A 67 -42.23 -13.94 -11.86
C GLN A 67 -42.58 -15.36 -12.34
N THR A 68 -41.98 -15.79 -13.45
CA THR A 68 -42.22 -17.13 -14.02
C THR A 68 -41.49 -18.23 -13.25
N SER A 69 -40.39 -17.92 -12.57
CA SER A 69 -39.44 -18.92 -12.05
C SER A 69 -39.10 -18.79 -10.56
N PHE A 70 -39.52 -17.70 -9.90
CA PHE A 70 -39.14 -17.41 -8.51
C PHE A 70 -40.29 -16.85 -7.69
N ASP A 71 -40.17 -16.97 -6.36
CA ASP A 71 -41.15 -16.46 -5.41
C ASP A 71 -41.25 -14.93 -5.44
N GLN A 72 -42.43 -14.43 -5.07
CA GLN A 72 -42.75 -12.99 -5.01
C GLN A 72 -41.73 -12.19 -4.18
N LYS A 73 -41.12 -12.77 -3.15
CA LYS A 73 -40.06 -12.11 -2.34
C LYS A 73 -38.84 -11.70 -3.16
N VAL A 74 -38.42 -12.51 -4.14
CA VAL A 74 -37.27 -12.20 -5.00
C VAL A 74 -37.63 -11.13 -6.03
N VAL A 75 -38.87 -11.17 -6.52
CA VAL A 75 -39.42 -10.15 -7.43
C VAL A 75 -39.51 -8.79 -6.72
N ASP A 76 -40.05 -8.77 -5.50
CA ASP A 76 -40.16 -7.56 -4.68
C ASP A 76 -38.78 -7.03 -4.32
N SER A 77 -37.83 -7.90 -3.98
CA SER A 77 -36.42 -7.57 -3.75
C SER A 77 -35.77 -6.96 -4.99
N TYR A 78 -35.98 -7.51 -6.18
CA TYR A 78 -35.45 -6.98 -7.45
C TYR A 78 -36.08 -5.63 -7.84
N LEU A 79 -37.40 -5.48 -7.62
CA LEU A 79 -38.13 -4.23 -7.89
C LEU A 79 -37.68 -3.10 -6.96
N SER A 80 -37.51 -3.41 -5.67
CA SER A 80 -37.01 -2.48 -4.64
C SER A 80 -35.51 -2.20 -4.78
N SER A 81 -34.72 -3.17 -5.27
CA SER A 81 -33.32 -2.98 -5.67
C SER A 81 -33.16 -2.11 -6.93
N GLY A 82 -34.27 -1.74 -7.57
CA GLY A 82 -34.28 -0.92 -8.78
C GLY A 82 -34.26 0.59 -8.54
N HIS A 83 -34.22 1.04 -7.29
CA HIS A 83 -33.48 2.24 -6.94
C HIS A 83 -32.17 1.77 -6.33
N ILE A 84 -31.15 1.57 -7.18
CA ILE A 84 -29.80 1.87 -6.70
C ILE A 84 -29.93 3.36 -6.36
N PRO A 85 -29.84 3.77 -5.08
CA PRO A 85 -29.82 5.19 -4.77
C PRO A 85 -28.74 5.79 -5.64
N ASP A 86 -29.04 6.90 -6.32
CA ASP A 86 -28.06 7.54 -7.19
C ASP A 86 -26.75 7.64 -6.42
N PRO A 87 -25.63 7.18 -7.03
CA PRO A 87 -24.37 7.11 -6.31
C PRO A 87 -24.05 8.50 -5.79
N ILE A 88 -23.75 8.60 -4.50
CA ILE A 88 -23.34 9.87 -3.90
C ILE A 88 -22.08 10.31 -4.61
N MET A 89 -22.13 11.44 -5.31
CA MET A 89 -21.02 11.94 -6.09
C MET A 89 -20.08 12.77 -5.21
N VAL A 90 -18.79 12.50 -5.31
CA VAL A 90 -17.72 13.23 -4.65
C VAL A 90 -17.03 14.10 -5.69
N ILE A 91 -17.09 15.41 -5.49
CA ILE A 91 -16.42 16.41 -6.33
C ILE A 91 -15.03 16.65 -5.74
N ASP A 92 -13.97 16.31 -6.47
CA ASP A 92 -12.61 16.61 -6.06
C ASP A 92 -12.26 18.10 -6.24
N ARG A 93 -11.03 18.48 -5.88
CA ARG A 93 -10.58 19.88 -5.99
C ARG A 93 -10.42 20.34 -7.45
N ASP A 94 -10.24 19.40 -8.38
CA ASP A 94 -10.12 19.68 -9.81
C ASP A 94 -11.49 19.71 -10.51
N GLY A 95 -12.58 19.55 -9.75
CA GLY A 95 -13.96 19.53 -10.24
C GLY A 95 -14.38 18.21 -10.88
N GLN A 96 -13.57 17.15 -10.78
CA GLN A 96 -13.95 15.82 -11.26
C GLN A 96 -14.97 15.20 -10.31
N SER A 97 -16.03 14.66 -10.90
CA SER A 97 -17.10 14.01 -10.16
C SER A 97 -16.93 12.50 -10.22
N THR A 98 -16.74 11.88 -9.06
CA THR A 98 -16.58 10.43 -8.92
C THR A 98 -17.53 9.86 -7.89
N ALA A 99 -18.05 8.65 -8.10
CA ALA A 99 -18.92 8.02 -7.12
C ALA A 99 -18.17 7.71 -5.81
N PHE A 100 -18.81 7.97 -4.66
CA PHE A 100 -18.26 7.65 -3.35
C PHE A 100 -17.96 6.15 -3.24
N SER A 101 -16.67 5.82 -3.17
CA SER A 101 -16.20 4.45 -2.99
C SER A 101 -15.91 4.16 -1.52
N ARG A 102 -16.78 3.37 -0.88
CA ARG A 102 -16.55 2.87 0.50
C ARG A 102 -15.21 2.14 0.63
N ALA A 103 -14.78 1.43 -0.42
CA ALA A 103 -13.51 0.71 -0.43
C ALA A 103 -12.33 1.69 -0.41
N GLN A 104 -12.36 2.72 -1.26
CA GLN A 104 -11.31 3.74 -1.32
C GLN A 104 -11.28 4.57 -0.03
N HIS A 105 -12.44 4.96 0.48
CA HIS A 105 -12.54 5.68 1.75
C HIS A 105 -12.01 4.85 2.93
N SER A 106 -12.37 3.56 3.01
CA SER A 106 -11.83 2.64 4.02
C SER A 106 -10.31 2.48 3.89
N HIS A 107 -9.80 2.32 2.67
CA HIS A 107 -8.35 2.19 2.43
C HIS A 107 -7.57 3.45 2.84
N CYS A 108 -8.13 4.64 2.59
CA CYS A 108 -7.59 5.90 3.09
C CYS A 108 -7.50 5.93 4.62
N LEU A 109 -8.55 5.45 5.32
CA LEU A 109 -8.54 5.34 6.78
C LEU A 109 -7.51 4.31 7.29
N GLU A 110 -7.35 3.19 6.61
CA GLU A 110 -6.29 2.21 6.93
C GLU A 110 -4.89 2.83 6.79
N SER A 111 -4.69 3.71 5.80
CA SER A 111 -3.45 4.47 5.60
C SER A 111 -3.15 5.43 6.76
N CYS A 112 -4.18 5.91 7.46
CA CYS A 112 -4.05 6.73 8.67
C CYS A 112 -3.73 5.90 9.93
N GLY A 113 -3.54 4.58 9.79
CA GLY A 113 -3.22 3.67 10.88
C GLY A 113 -4.44 3.16 11.66
N LEU A 114 -5.63 3.15 11.05
CA LEU A 114 -6.79 2.40 11.57
C LEU A 114 -6.67 0.93 11.18
N SER A 115 -7.27 0.04 11.98
CA SER A 115 -7.46 -1.35 11.56
C SER A 115 -8.49 -1.46 10.44
N ALA A 116 -8.43 -2.53 9.64
CA ALA A 116 -9.37 -2.76 8.55
C ALA A 116 -10.84 -2.83 9.02
N THR A 117 -11.08 -3.30 10.25
CA THR A 117 -12.42 -3.33 10.85
C THR A 117 -12.92 -1.94 11.21
N GLU A 118 -12.10 -1.14 11.91
CA GLU A 118 -12.43 0.24 12.27
C GLU A 118 -12.66 1.11 11.04
N ALA A 119 -11.79 1.00 10.03
CA ALA A 119 -11.88 1.74 8.78
C ALA A 119 -13.19 1.44 8.02
N LYS A 120 -13.54 0.15 7.89
CA LYS A 120 -14.80 -0.27 7.26
C LYS A 120 -16.02 0.22 8.03
N LEU A 121 -16.01 0.15 9.36
CA LEU A 121 -17.11 0.63 10.20
C LEU A 121 -17.28 2.14 10.06
N ALA A 122 -16.19 2.91 10.18
CA ALA A 122 -16.22 4.37 10.02
C ALA A 122 -16.73 4.77 8.62
N SER A 123 -16.23 4.12 7.56
CA SER A 123 -16.70 4.37 6.19
C SER A 123 -18.17 4.01 6.00
N LYS A 124 -18.66 2.94 6.63
CA LYS A 124 -20.08 2.55 6.59
C LYS A 124 -20.94 3.60 7.27
N HIS A 125 -20.55 4.08 8.45
CA HIS A 125 -21.29 5.11 9.18
C HIS A 125 -21.40 6.42 8.40
N ILE A 126 -20.31 6.86 7.78
CA ILE A 126 -20.32 8.07 6.94
C ILE A 126 -21.25 7.90 5.74
N TYR A 127 -21.18 6.75 5.07
CA TYR A 127 -22.07 6.46 3.94
C TYR A 127 -23.55 6.45 4.34
N GLN A 128 -23.88 5.82 5.47
CA GLN A 128 -25.26 5.82 6.00
C GLN A 128 -25.73 7.23 6.36
N HIS A 129 -24.86 8.02 6.99
CA HIS A 129 -25.17 9.41 7.33
C HIS A 129 -25.48 10.26 6.08
N LEU A 130 -24.73 10.07 4.99
CA LEU A 130 -24.97 10.77 3.73
C LEU A 130 -26.31 10.35 3.09
N LEU A 131 -26.66 9.06 3.15
CA LEU A 131 -27.95 8.56 2.67
C LEU A 131 -29.13 9.09 3.49
N GLU A 132 -29.03 9.09 4.82
CA GLU A 132 -30.06 9.61 5.73
C GLU A 132 -30.30 11.11 5.55
N LYS A 133 -29.28 11.83 5.06
CA LYS A 133 -29.33 13.26 4.75
C LYS A 133 -29.72 13.56 3.30
N GLU A 134 -30.03 12.52 2.50
CA GLU A 134 -30.37 12.62 1.08
C GLU A 134 -29.34 13.41 0.26
N VAL A 135 -28.05 13.29 0.63
CA VAL A 135 -26.95 13.97 -0.06
C VAL A 135 -26.66 13.24 -1.37
N THR A 136 -26.85 13.92 -2.51
CA THR A 136 -26.53 13.39 -3.84
C THR A 136 -25.12 13.77 -4.30
N GLU A 137 -24.63 14.94 -3.88
CA GLU A 137 -23.30 15.44 -4.20
C GLU A 137 -22.62 16.04 -2.95
N ILE A 138 -21.33 15.79 -2.79
CA ILE A 138 -20.51 16.32 -1.71
C ILE A 138 -19.10 16.64 -2.22
N SER A 139 -18.48 17.70 -1.72
CA SER A 139 -17.07 17.93 -2.03
C SER A 139 -16.13 17.01 -1.26
N SER A 140 -14.94 16.78 -1.79
CA SER A 140 -13.88 16.04 -1.11
C SER A 140 -13.47 16.70 0.23
N ALA A 141 -13.49 18.04 0.29
CA ALA A 141 -13.19 18.80 1.51
C ALA A 141 -14.26 18.60 2.61
N GLU A 142 -15.54 18.70 2.26
CA GLU A 142 -16.65 18.45 3.20
C GLU A 142 -16.69 17.00 3.65
N LEU A 143 -16.49 16.05 2.73
CA LEU A 143 -16.38 14.64 3.06
C LEU A 143 -15.24 14.41 4.05
N GLY A 144 -14.07 15.01 3.80
CA GLY A 144 -12.93 14.93 4.71
C GLY A 144 -13.24 15.51 6.10
N TYR A 145 -13.91 16.66 6.17
CA TYR A 145 -14.32 17.25 7.44
C TYR A 145 -15.32 16.36 8.19
N LEU A 146 -16.33 15.80 7.51
CA LEU A 146 -17.27 14.85 8.10
C LEU A 146 -16.56 13.61 8.65
N THR A 147 -15.59 13.08 7.89
CA THR A 147 -14.75 11.97 8.33
C THR A 147 -13.97 12.33 9.59
N TYR A 148 -13.33 13.50 9.62
CA TYR A 148 -12.63 14.00 10.81
C TYR A 148 -13.53 14.07 12.05
N VAL A 149 -14.74 14.64 11.92
CA VAL A 149 -15.71 14.74 13.01
C VAL A 149 -16.16 13.36 13.50
N CYS A 150 -16.46 12.46 12.56
CA CYS A 150 -16.85 11.08 12.86
C CYS A 150 -15.76 10.32 13.62
N LEU A 151 -14.50 10.40 13.16
CA LEU A 151 -13.36 9.78 13.83
C LEU A 151 -13.14 10.35 15.23
N ARG A 152 -13.25 11.68 15.39
CA ARG A 152 -13.05 12.34 16.68
C ARG A 152 -14.10 11.92 17.70
N ALA A 153 -15.36 11.76 17.28
CA ALA A 153 -16.46 11.36 18.16
C ALA A 153 -16.38 9.88 18.57
N ASN A 154 -16.02 8.99 17.63
CA ASN A 154 -16.11 7.54 17.84
C ASN A 154 -14.80 6.87 18.25
N LEU A 155 -13.65 7.40 17.81
CA LEU A 155 -12.32 6.78 17.99
C LEU A 155 -11.33 7.71 18.72
N GLY A 156 -11.74 8.94 19.02
CA GLY A 156 -10.98 9.89 19.83
C GLY A 156 -10.13 10.89 19.05
N LYS A 157 -9.61 11.88 19.78
CA LYS A 157 -8.89 13.03 19.21
C LYS A 157 -7.62 12.65 18.46
N GLU A 158 -6.91 11.64 18.95
CA GLU A 158 -5.64 11.20 18.38
C GLU A 158 -5.81 10.60 16.98
N VAL A 159 -6.83 9.76 16.78
CA VAL A 159 -7.15 9.15 15.49
C VAL A 159 -7.55 10.23 14.48
N ALA A 160 -8.40 11.16 14.90
CA ALA A 160 -8.82 12.28 14.06
C ALA A 160 -7.65 13.20 13.68
N ARG A 161 -6.68 13.39 14.59
CA ARG A 161 -5.46 14.16 14.33
C ARG A 161 -4.58 13.47 13.29
N ARG A 162 -4.34 12.17 13.40
CA ARG A 162 -3.60 11.37 12.41
C ARG A 162 -4.24 11.44 11.01
N TYR A 163 -5.57 11.36 10.96
CA TYR A 163 -6.31 11.53 9.70
C TYR A 163 -6.07 12.92 9.08
N MET A 164 -6.12 13.98 9.90
CA MET A 164 -5.89 15.35 9.43
C MET A 164 -4.46 15.55 8.90
N VAL A 165 -3.45 15.02 9.60
CA VAL A 165 -2.04 15.02 9.16
C VAL A 165 -1.90 14.30 7.81
N TRP A 166 -2.55 13.15 7.65
CA TRP A 166 -2.52 12.36 6.42
C TRP A 166 -3.16 13.09 5.23
N VAL A 167 -4.32 13.73 5.44
CA VAL A 167 -5.00 14.52 4.41
C VAL A 167 -4.15 15.72 3.98
N ASP A 168 -3.59 16.45 4.94
CA ASP A 168 -2.68 17.57 4.67
C ASP A 168 -1.45 17.13 3.87
N PHE A 169 -0.81 16.03 4.28
CA PHE A 169 0.30 15.45 3.54
C PHE A 169 -0.07 15.10 2.09
N THR A 170 -1.23 14.44 1.89
CA THR A 170 -1.70 14.05 0.56
C THR A 170 -1.90 15.27 -0.35
N HIS A 171 -2.36 16.39 0.20
CA HIS A 171 -2.53 17.64 -0.55
C HIS A 171 -1.23 18.44 -0.73
N SER A 172 -0.23 18.25 0.13
CA SER A 172 1.03 18.99 0.06
C SER A 172 1.87 18.68 -1.19
N GLY A 173 1.62 17.54 -1.85
CA GLY A 173 2.40 17.08 -3.01
C GLY A 173 3.86 16.76 -2.69
N ARG A 174 4.19 16.60 -1.41
CA ARG A 174 5.55 16.31 -0.93
C ARG A 174 5.89 14.84 -1.12
N PRO A 175 7.07 14.50 -1.65
CA PRO A 175 7.46 13.10 -1.78
C PRO A 175 7.73 12.46 -0.41
N LEU A 176 7.27 11.22 -0.25
CA LEU A 176 7.57 10.35 0.90
C LEU A 176 8.62 9.32 0.52
N VAL A 177 9.78 9.35 1.16
CA VAL A 177 10.87 8.38 0.99
C VAL A 177 11.00 7.56 2.27
N LEU A 178 10.57 6.30 2.21
CA LEU A 178 10.73 5.34 3.30
C LEU A 178 11.98 4.49 3.06
N LEU A 179 12.94 4.57 3.99
CA LEU A 179 14.19 3.82 3.94
C LEU A 179 14.13 2.68 4.96
N LEU A 180 13.99 1.43 4.50
CA LEU A 180 13.88 0.24 5.35
C LEU A 180 15.19 -0.56 5.39
N GLY A 181 15.96 -0.36 6.46
CA GLY A 181 17.19 -1.09 6.79
C GLY A 181 16.94 -2.41 7.50
N GLY A 182 17.96 -3.28 7.49
CA GLY A 182 17.97 -4.51 8.29
C GLY A 182 18.70 -5.68 7.63
N THR A 183 19.07 -6.67 8.43
CA THR A 183 19.79 -7.86 7.95
C THR A 183 18.94 -8.82 7.12
N THR A 184 19.58 -9.78 6.48
CA THR A 184 18.85 -10.87 5.80
C THR A 184 17.97 -11.63 6.81
N GLY A 185 16.76 -12.01 6.39
CA GLY A 185 15.83 -12.75 7.24
C GLY A 185 14.97 -11.90 8.20
N CYS A 186 15.23 -10.61 8.38
CA CYS A 186 14.44 -9.77 9.30
C CYS A 186 13.05 -9.36 8.76
N GLY A 187 12.72 -9.70 7.51
CA GLY A 187 11.38 -9.48 6.93
C GLY A 187 11.16 -8.14 6.21
N LYS A 188 12.24 -7.43 5.84
CA LYS A 188 12.18 -6.14 5.12
C LYS A 188 11.21 -6.13 3.95
N SER A 189 11.41 -6.98 2.94
CA SER A 189 10.57 -7.01 1.75
C SER A 189 9.10 -7.30 2.08
N THR A 190 8.82 -8.10 3.11
CA THR A 190 7.44 -8.39 3.55
C THR A 190 6.77 -7.16 4.16
N ILE A 191 7.47 -6.42 5.01
CA ILE A 191 6.96 -5.17 5.61
C ILE A 191 6.88 -4.07 4.55
N ALA A 192 7.87 -3.97 3.66
CA ALA A 192 7.87 -3.03 2.55
C ALA A 192 6.65 -3.23 1.64
N THR A 193 6.34 -4.47 1.26
CA THR A 193 5.15 -4.78 0.44
C THR A 193 3.84 -4.46 1.17
N GLU A 194 3.74 -4.79 2.46
CA GLU A 194 2.55 -4.47 3.25
C GLU A 194 2.32 -2.95 3.36
N VAL A 195 3.37 -2.20 3.68
CA VAL A 195 3.33 -0.74 3.80
C VAL A 195 3.08 -0.08 2.44
N ALA A 196 3.70 -0.58 1.37
CA ALA A 196 3.45 -0.15 -0.01
C ALA A 196 1.96 -0.28 -0.38
N HIS A 197 1.37 -1.45 -0.10
CA HIS A 197 -0.02 -1.72 -0.38
C HIS A 197 -0.97 -0.79 0.41
N ARG A 198 -0.66 -0.55 1.70
CA ARG A 198 -1.46 0.36 2.53
C ARG A 198 -1.38 1.80 2.05
N LEU A 199 -0.17 2.30 1.77
CA LEU A 199 0.05 3.69 1.37
C LEU A 199 -0.20 3.94 -0.14
N GLY A 200 -0.51 2.91 -0.92
CA GLY A 200 -0.64 3.02 -2.38
C GLY A 200 0.69 3.34 -3.09
N ILE A 201 1.84 3.05 -2.47
CA ILE A 201 3.16 3.34 -3.05
C ILE A 201 3.52 2.22 -4.01
N VAL A 202 3.57 2.55 -5.30
CA VAL A 202 3.90 1.57 -6.36
C VAL A 202 5.41 1.42 -6.60
N ARG A 203 6.22 2.36 -6.11
CA ARG A 203 7.68 2.39 -6.35
C ARG A 203 8.43 1.83 -5.14
N THR A 204 8.78 0.56 -5.23
CA THR A 204 9.58 -0.16 -4.23
C THR A 204 10.89 -0.62 -4.87
N GLN A 205 12.03 -0.30 -4.25
CA GLN A 205 13.37 -0.63 -4.76
C GLN A 205 14.15 -1.41 -3.71
N SER A 206 14.92 -2.41 -4.15
CA SER A 206 15.73 -3.26 -3.27
C SER A 206 17.22 -3.02 -3.49
N THR A 207 17.97 -2.77 -2.42
CA THR A 207 19.44 -2.59 -2.54
C THR A 207 20.14 -3.85 -3.03
N ASP A 208 19.58 -5.04 -2.79
CA ASP A 208 20.11 -6.29 -3.32
C ASP A 208 19.95 -6.37 -4.85
N MET A 209 18.85 -5.82 -5.39
CA MET A 209 18.66 -5.71 -6.84
C MET A 209 19.66 -4.73 -7.45
N LEU A 210 19.88 -3.58 -6.81
CA LEU A 210 20.88 -2.60 -7.26
C LEU A 210 22.29 -3.22 -7.25
N ARG A 211 22.61 -4.00 -6.21
CA ARG A 211 23.88 -4.74 -6.12
C ARG A 211 24.03 -5.76 -7.26
N GLU A 212 22.97 -6.49 -7.61
CA GLU A 212 23.01 -7.45 -8.72
C GLU A 212 23.30 -6.74 -10.05
N VAL A 213 22.67 -5.59 -10.29
CA VAL A 213 22.96 -4.75 -11.47
C VAL A 213 24.43 -4.30 -11.48
N MET A 214 24.93 -3.73 -10.38
CA MET A 214 26.33 -3.30 -10.28
C MET A 214 27.31 -4.46 -10.50
N ARG A 215 26.99 -5.64 -9.96
CA ARG A 215 27.81 -6.85 -10.06
C ARG A 215 27.95 -7.35 -11.51
N MET A 216 26.93 -7.18 -12.34
CA MET A 216 26.99 -7.49 -13.77
C MET A 216 27.89 -6.51 -14.53
N MET A 217 27.86 -5.23 -14.15
CA MET A 217 28.64 -4.18 -14.83
C MET A 217 30.11 -4.13 -14.38
N ILE A 218 30.38 -4.46 -13.10
CA ILE A 218 31.70 -4.33 -12.50
C ILE A 218 32.26 -5.74 -12.22
N PRO A 219 33.31 -6.18 -12.96
CA PRO A 219 33.93 -7.47 -12.76
C PRO A 219 34.44 -7.70 -11.33
N LYS A 220 34.40 -8.96 -10.87
CA LYS A 220 34.86 -9.36 -9.52
C LYS A 220 36.29 -8.92 -9.20
N ARG A 221 37.17 -8.82 -10.20
CA ARG A 221 38.55 -8.37 -10.02
C ARG A 221 38.66 -6.89 -9.63
N LEU A 222 37.70 -6.05 -10.03
CA LEU A 222 37.69 -4.61 -9.75
C LEU A 222 36.97 -4.28 -8.45
N ALA A 223 35.83 -4.93 -8.18
CA ALA A 223 35.08 -4.74 -6.95
C ALA A 223 34.67 -6.10 -6.33
N PRO A 224 35.63 -6.83 -5.72
CA PRO A 224 35.39 -8.16 -5.13
C PRO A 224 34.20 -8.20 -4.16
N VAL A 225 34.05 -7.16 -3.34
CA VAL A 225 33.01 -7.04 -2.30
C VAL A 225 31.59 -7.07 -2.87
N LEU A 226 31.35 -6.61 -4.11
CA LEU A 226 30.02 -6.67 -4.75
C LEU A 226 29.57 -8.11 -5.06
N HIS A 227 30.54 -9.01 -5.21
CA HIS A 227 30.33 -10.40 -5.62
C HIS A 227 30.19 -11.37 -4.45
N THR A 228 30.14 -10.84 -3.22
CA THR A 228 29.94 -11.59 -1.98
C THR A 228 28.68 -11.14 -1.25
N SER A 229 28.17 -11.99 -0.36
CA SER A 229 27.12 -11.59 0.59
C SER A 229 27.64 -10.51 1.53
N SER A 230 26.75 -9.63 2.01
CA SER A 230 27.14 -8.51 2.90
C SER A 230 27.80 -8.95 4.20
N PHE A 231 27.43 -10.11 4.74
CA PHE A 231 28.04 -10.70 5.94
C PHE A 231 29.37 -11.43 5.68
N ASP A 232 29.75 -11.64 4.41
CA ASP A 232 31.01 -12.29 4.01
C ASP A 232 31.93 -11.36 3.21
N ALA A 233 31.53 -10.10 3.00
CA ALA A 233 32.30 -9.12 2.22
C ALA A 233 33.70 -8.88 2.78
N TRP A 234 33.88 -9.06 4.09
CA TRP A 234 35.16 -8.96 4.79
C TRP A 234 36.21 -9.95 4.28
N ARG A 235 35.80 -11.09 3.72
CA ARG A 235 36.71 -12.08 3.13
C ARG A 235 37.37 -11.60 1.84
N SER A 236 36.81 -10.55 1.23
CA SER A 236 37.30 -9.96 -0.01
C SER A 236 38.08 -8.67 0.22
N LEU A 237 38.29 -8.27 1.48
CA LEU A 237 39.13 -7.13 1.83
C LEU A 237 40.62 -7.47 1.68
N PRO A 238 41.48 -6.49 1.31
CA PRO A 238 42.92 -6.69 1.28
C PRO A 238 43.50 -7.07 2.65
N ASP A 239 44.60 -7.84 2.66
CA ASP A 239 45.25 -8.35 3.89
C ASP A 239 45.69 -7.27 4.89
N LYS A 240 45.77 -5.99 4.46
CA LYS A 240 46.04 -4.86 5.36
C LYS A 240 44.98 -4.70 6.47
N PHE A 241 43.77 -5.22 6.26
CA PHE A 241 42.69 -5.25 7.26
C PHE A 241 42.69 -6.53 8.13
N ALA A 242 43.63 -7.47 7.90
CA ALA A 242 43.61 -8.77 8.56
C ALA A 242 44.24 -8.77 9.97
N ASN A 243 45.10 -7.80 10.30
CA ASN A 243 46.08 -7.98 11.38
C ASN A 243 45.79 -7.27 12.72
N GLN A 244 44.67 -6.57 12.91
CA GLN A 244 44.44 -5.82 14.17
C GLN A 244 42.98 -5.73 14.67
N ALA A 245 42.00 -6.26 13.94
CA ALA A 245 40.59 -6.07 14.25
C ALA A 245 39.92 -7.36 14.77
N ASP A 246 39.05 -7.21 15.77
CA ASP A 246 38.13 -8.26 16.23
C ASP A 246 37.31 -8.82 15.05
N ALA A 247 36.87 -10.07 15.13
CA ALA A 247 36.13 -10.75 14.07
C ALA A 247 34.84 -9.98 13.69
N GLU A 248 34.16 -9.37 14.66
CA GLU A 248 32.98 -8.55 14.42
C GLU A 248 33.30 -7.24 13.67
N GLU A 249 34.40 -6.57 14.03
CA GLU A 249 34.83 -5.33 13.37
C GLU A 249 35.24 -5.61 11.92
N ARG A 250 35.89 -6.74 11.65
CA ARG A 250 36.20 -7.16 10.27
C ARG A 250 34.94 -7.35 9.43
N ILE A 251 33.90 -7.97 10.00
CA ILE A 251 32.60 -8.13 9.32
C ILE A 251 31.99 -6.75 9.03
N ALA A 252 32.03 -5.84 10.01
CA ALA A 252 31.54 -4.47 9.84
C ALA A 252 32.32 -3.72 8.74
N ASP A 253 33.64 -3.84 8.68
CA ASP A 253 34.47 -3.22 7.64
C ASP A 253 34.16 -3.76 6.25
N GLY A 254 33.98 -5.08 6.13
CA GLY A 254 33.57 -5.71 4.88
C GLY A 254 32.22 -5.18 4.39
N TYR A 255 31.26 -5.07 5.32
CA TYR A 255 29.97 -4.47 5.04
C TYR A 255 30.08 -2.99 4.65
N ARG A 256 30.86 -2.18 5.37
CA ARG A 256 31.06 -0.76 5.08
C ARG A 256 31.62 -0.55 3.68
N ALA A 257 32.64 -1.32 3.30
CA ALA A 257 33.23 -1.26 1.95
C ALA A 257 32.20 -1.61 0.85
N GLN A 258 31.32 -2.59 1.09
CA GLN A 258 30.25 -2.90 0.16
C GLN A 258 29.18 -1.80 0.13
N MET A 259 28.79 -1.27 1.30
CA MET A 259 27.80 -0.22 1.46
C MET A 259 28.24 1.08 0.76
N GLU A 260 29.51 1.44 0.85
CA GLU A 260 30.06 2.63 0.21
C GLU A 260 29.86 2.59 -1.31
N LEU A 261 30.10 1.45 -1.95
CA LEU A 261 29.82 1.26 -3.38
C LEU A 261 28.32 1.33 -3.69
N LEU A 262 27.48 0.74 -2.83
CA LEU A 262 26.03 0.72 -3.02
C LEU A 262 25.34 2.04 -2.67
N SER A 263 26.02 2.94 -1.97
CA SER A 263 25.47 4.25 -1.62
C SER A 263 25.17 5.09 -2.86
N VAL A 264 26.02 5.00 -3.89
CA VAL A 264 25.90 5.75 -5.15
C VAL A 264 24.60 5.45 -5.91
N PRO A 265 24.25 4.18 -6.25
CA PRO A 265 22.97 3.91 -6.89
C PRO A 265 21.77 4.15 -5.95
N CYS A 266 21.92 3.96 -4.64
CA CYS A 266 20.85 4.26 -3.68
C CYS A 266 20.52 5.76 -3.69
N GLU A 267 21.54 6.62 -3.64
CA GLU A 267 21.43 8.06 -3.76
C GLU A 267 20.75 8.44 -5.09
N ALA A 268 21.20 7.89 -6.22
CA ALA A 268 20.60 8.18 -7.52
C ALA A 268 19.10 7.84 -7.59
N VAL A 269 18.68 6.72 -6.99
CA VAL A 269 17.27 6.30 -6.91
C VAL A 269 16.46 7.28 -6.03
N ILE A 270 16.99 7.68 -4.88
CA ILE A 270 16.34 8.63 -3.98
C ILE A 270 16.20 10.00 -4.65
N GLN A 271 17.29 10.55 -5.19
CA GLN A 271 17.32 11.84 -5.88
C GLN A 271 16.33 11.87 -7.05
N ARG A 272 16.22 10.78 -7.80
CA ARG A 272 15.22 10.66 -8.87
C ARG A 272 13.79 10.73 -8.33
N ALA A 273 13.49 10.02 -7.24
CA ALA A 273 12.16 10.04 -6.64
C ALA A 273 11.79 11.44 -6.12
N LEU A 274 12.75 12.14 -5.51
CA LEU A 274 12.55 13.50 -5.03
C LEU A 274 12.32 14.49 -6.18
N LYS A 275 13.15 14.42 -7.24
CA LYS A 275 12.99 15.23 -8.45
C LYS A 275 11.66 15.02 -9.15
N GLU A 276 11.18 13.77 -9.21
CA GLU A 276 9.88 13.43 -9.80
C GLU A 276 8.71 13.68 -8.84
N ARG A 277 8.96 14.13 -7.60
CA ARG A 277 7.96 14.33 -6.52
C ARG A 277 7.05 13.12 -6.30
N VAL A 278 7.64 11.94 -6.24
CA VAL A 278 6.92 10.67 -6.02
C VAL A 278 7.33 9.99 -4.72
N ALA A 279 6.43 9.16 -4.20
CA ALA A 279 6.75 8.29 -3.07
C ALA A 279 7.69 7.15 -3.50
N LEU A 280 8.60 6.75 -2.61
CA LEU A 280 9.57 5.68 -2.79
C LEU A 280 9.72 4.88 -1.50
N ILE A 281 9.75 3.55 -1.62
CA ILE A 281 10.26 2.68 -0.56
C ILE A 281 11.58 2.07 -1.06
N LEU A 282 12.68 2.36 -0.37
CA LEU A 282 13.98 1.71 -0.60
C LEU A 282 14.25 0.75 0.56
N GLU A 283 14.35 -0.55 0.27
CA GLU A 283 14.58 -1.58 1.28
C GLU A 283 15.89 -2.33 1.06
N GLY A 284 16.58 -2.69 2.14
CA GLY A 284 17.75 -3.55 2.03
C GLY A 284 18.74 -3.43 3.17
N ILE A 285 19.75 -4.30 3.15
CA ILE A 285 20.81 -4.26 4.18
C ILE A 285 21.76 -3.07 4.01
N HIS A 286 21.87 -2.52 2.80
CA HIS A 286 22.68 -1.33 2.50
C HIS A 286 21.96 -0.02 2.82
N VAL A 287 20.69 -0.08 3.25
CA VAL A 287 20.01 1.09 3.81
C VAL A 287 20.62 1.39 5.18
N HIS A 288 21.68 2.19 5.14
CA HIS A 288 22.51 2.56 6.28
C HIS A 288 22.21 4.01 6.69
N PRO A 289 22.30 4.37 7.99
CA PRO A 289 22.16 5.75 8.46
C PRO A 289 22.96 6.78 7.64
N ALA A 290 24.16 6.40 7.20
CA ALA A 290 25.03 7.24 6.36
C ALA A 290 24.39 7.68 5.03
N LEU A 291 23.40 6.94 4.50
CA LEU A 291 22.68 7.36 3.29
C LEU A 291 22.01 8.72 3.45
N LEU A 292 21.58 9.07 4.67
CA LEU A 292 20.93 10.35 4.97
C LEU A 292 21.87 11.55 4.78
N ASN A 293 23.18 11.34 4.75
CA ASN A 293 24.17 12.39 4.50
C ASN A 293 24.22 12.81 3.02
N TYR A 294 23.76 11.94 2.12
CA TYR A 294 23.77 12.17 0.67
C TYR A 294 22.43 12.70 0.15
N ILE A 295 21.44 12.89 1.02
CA ILE A 295 20.14 13.44 0.66
C ILE A 295 20.12 14.92 1.00
N ASP A 296 19.81 15.77 0.02
CA ASP A 296 19.71 17.21 0.24
C ASP A 296 18.50 17.53 1.12
N ARG A 297 18.76 17.99 2.34
CA ARG A 297 17.74 18.34 3.33
C ARG A 297 16.95 19.60 2.96
N ARG A 298 17.38 20.35 1.94
CA ARG A 298 16.65 21.52 1.43
C ARG A 298 15.43 21.15 0.61
N GLU A 299 15.36 19.92 0.10
CA GLU A 299 14.20 19.46 -0.64
C GLU A 299 13.01 19.25 0.29
N ASP A 300 11.83 19.72 -0.14
CA ASP A 300 10.61 19.66 0.66
C ASP A 300 10.00 18.25 0.68
N ALA A 301 10.71 17.31 1.30
CA ALA A 301 10.38 15.89 1.32
C ALA A 301 10.17 15.38 2.76
N ILE A 302 9.58 14.20 2.86
CA ILE A 302 9.48 13.44 4.10
C ILE A 302 10.33 12.19 3.95
N ILE A 303 11.44 12.11 4.69
CA ILE A 303 12.41 11.01 4.60
C ILE A 303 12.40 10.27 5.94
N ILE A 304 12.14 8.98 5.88
CA ILE A 304 11.85 8.17 7.07
C ILE A 304 12.75 6.95 7.10
N PRO A 305 13.89 7.01 7.80
CA PRO A 305 14.75 5.85 8.02
C PRO A 305 14.21 4.97 9.15
N ILE A 306 14.15 3.66 8.91
CA ILE A 306 13.74 2.66 9.90
C ILE A 306 14.67 1.45 9.80
N MET A 307 15.11 0.94 10.95
CA MET A 307 15.88 -0.30 11.05
C MET A 307 14.98 -1.45 11.51
N LEU A 308 14.78 -2.47 10.68
CA LEU A 308 14.01 -3.67 11.03
C LEU A 308 14.92 -4.76 11.60
N ALA A 309 14.49 -5.36 12.71
CA ALA A 309 15.27 -6.36 13.44
C ALA A 309 14.43 -7.56 13.86
N VAL A 310 15.08 -8.72 14.00
CA VAL A 310 14.53 -9.86 14.75
C VAL A 310 15.41 -10.05 15.98
N LEU A 311 14.86 -9.73 17.15
CA LEU A 311 15.63 -9.61 18.39
C LEU A 311 15.97 -10.97 19.03
N LYS A 312 15.31 -12.05 18.60
CA LYS A 312 15.57 -13.42 19.07
C LYS A 312 16.34 -14.23 18.02
N GLN A 313 17.50 -14.74 18.40
CA GLN A 313 18.36 -15.56 17.52
C GLN A 313 17.61 -16.75 16.91
N ASP A 314 16.88 -17.50 17.73
CA ASP A 314 16.11 -18.67 17.29
C ASP A 314 15.06 -18.33 16.23
N ASN A 315 14.40 -17.17 16.36
CA ASN A 315 13.41 -16.71 15.40
C ASN A 315 14.06 -16.37 14.07
N LEU A 316 15.20 -15.68 14.09
CA LEU A 316 15.95 -15.35 12.88
C LEU A 316 16.47 -16.62 12.19
N GLN A 317 17.00 -17.57 12.95
CA GLN A 317 17.49 -18.85 12.43
C GLN A 317 16.36 -19.64 11.75
N LYS A 318 15.17 -19.72 12.38
CA LYS A 318 13.97 -20.34 11.79
C LYS A 318 13.56 -19.67 10.48
N ARG A 319 13.58 -18.33 10.42
CA ARG A 319 13.25 -17.57 9.19
C ARG A 319 14.24 -17.81 8.07
N LEU A 320 15.54 -17.89 8.37
CA LEU A 320 16.58 -18.21 7.38
C LEU A 320 16.41 -19.64 6.84
N ARG A 321 16.09 -20.61 7.71
CA ARG A 321 15.77 -21.99 7.30
C ARG A 321 14.56 -22.06 6.36
N GLY A 322 13.45 -21.42 6.72
CA GLY A 322 12.23 -21.42 5.92
C GLY A 322 12.37 -20.75 4.55
N ARG A 323 13.26 -19.74 4.43
CA ARG A 323 13.53 -19.06 3.15
C ARG A 323 14.32 -19.92 2.16
N GLY A 324 15.27 -20.73 2.60
CA GLY A 324 16.02 -21.58 1.69
C GLY A 324 15.27 -22.85 1.28
N GLN A 325 14.12 -23.15 1.90
CA GLN A 325 13.19 -24.19 1.44
C GLN A 325 12.29 -23.71 0.28
N THR A 326 12.00 -22.40 0.19
CA THR A 326 11.15 -21.80 -0.86
C THR A 326 11.94 -21.23 -2.04
N ALA A 327 13.27 -21.08 -1.92
CA ALA A 327 14.17 -20.65 -2.99
C ALA A 327 15.48 -21.49 -2.98
N PRO A 328 15.48 -22.69 -3.60
CA PRO A 328 16.56 -23.67 -3.47
C PRO A 328 17.91 -23.25 -4.07
N GLU A 329 17.94 -22.31 -5.02
CA GLU A 329 19.20 -21.76 -5.57
C GLU A 329 19.93 -20.79 -4.62
N ARG A 330 19.29 -20.38 -3.52
CA ARG A 330 19.91 -19.57 -2.45
C ARG A 330 20.20 -20.46 -1.24
N ASP A 331 21.29 -21.21 -1.31
CA ASP A 331 21.80 -22.18 -0.32
C ASP A 331 21.40 -21.87 1.14
N SER A 332 20.38 -22.58 1.65
CA SER A 332 19.97 -22.60 3.06
C SER A 332 21.12 -23.00 4.00
N GLU A 333 21.95 -23.95 3.57
CA GLU A 333 23.05 -24.51 4.35
C GLU A 333 24.17 -23.49 4.61
N LYS A 334 24.49 -22.63 3.62
CA LYS A 334 25.49 -21.55 3.76
C LYS A 334 25.07 -20.48 4.77
N HIS A 335 23.78 -20.17 4.85
CA HIS A 335 23.27 -19.16 5.79
C HIS A 335 23.26 -19.67 7.24
N LEU A 336 23.10 -20.98 7.45
CA LEU A 336 23.18 -21.60 8.78
C LEU A 336 24.62 -21.69 9.29
N THR A 337 25.57 -22.01 8.41
CA THR A 337 27.01 -22.01 8.75
C THR A 337 27.51 -20.59 9.06
N ASN A 338 26.95 -19.57 8.41
CA ASN A 338 27.31 -18.17 8.62
C ASN A 338 26.33 -17.39 9.53
N PHE A 339 25.49 -18.08 10.33
CA PHE A 339 24.53 -17.42 11.21
C PHE A 339 25.20 -16.44 12.17
N ASN A 340 26.36 -16.81 12.72
CA ASN A 340 27.14 -15.94 13.61
C ASN A 340 27.55 -14.64 12.91
N HIS A 341 27.93 -14.70 11.62
CA HIS A 341 28.28 -13.48 10.86
C HIS A 341 27.05 -12.61 10.59
N ILE A 342 25.91 -13.23 10.29
CA ILE A 342 24.64 -12.51 10.09
C ILE A 342 24.21 -11.83 11.39
N TRP A 343 24.35 -12.51 12.53
CA TRP A 343 24.01 -11.98 13.84
C TRP A 343 24.96 -10.84 14.25
N ALA A 344 26.27 -11.02 14.09
CA ALA A 344 27.26 -9.96 14.33
C ALA A 344 26.97 -8.72 13.48
N LEU A 345 26.67 -8.91 12.19
CA LEU A 345 26.29 -7.80 11.32
C LEU A 345 24.96 -7.14 11.76
N GLN A 346 23.99 -7.91 12.27
CA GLN A 346 22.78 -7.33 12.85
C GLN A 346 23.11 -6.47 14.06
N SER A 347 23.92 -6.96 14.99
CA SER A 347 24.36 -6.20 16.17
C SER A 347 25.03 -4.88 15.76
N PHE A 348 25.91 -4.93 14.77
CA PHE A 348 26.54 -3.74 14.19
C PHE A 348 25.50 -2.74 13.65
N LEU A 349 24.57 -3.19 12.79
CA LEU A 349 23.54 -2.32 12.20
C LEU A 349 22.60 -1.71 13.25
N LEU A 350 22.25 -2.45 14.31
CA LEU A 350 21.43 -1.94 15.39
C LEU A 350 22.18 -0.90 16.23
N SER A 351 23.47 -1.11 16.48
CA SER A 351 24.33 -0.13 17.14
C SER A 351 24.48 1.15 16.31
N GLU A 352 24.64 1.05 14.99
CA GLU A 352 24.66 2.21 14.10
C GLU A 352 23.31 2.95 14.07
N ALA A 353 22.19 2.22 14.04
CA ALA A 353 20.86 2.83 14.09
C ALA A 353 20.63 3.59 15.40
N ASP A 354 20.96 2.99 16.54
CA ASP A 354 20.83 3.62 17.86
C ASP A 354 21.68 4.89 17.98
N ARG A 355 22.97 4.82 17.56
CA ARG A 355 23.88 5.98 17.55
C ARG A 355 23.36 7.15 16.71
N ASN A 356 22.65 6.86 15.62
CA ASN A 356 22.09 7.86 14.72
C ASN A 356 20.61 8.19 15.03
N ARG A 357 20.05 7.68 16.14
CA ARG A 357 18.64 7.88 16.56
C ARG A 357 17.62 7.44 15.51
N ILE A 358 17.95 6.39 14.75
CA ILE A 358 17.02 5.80 13.79
C ILE A 358 16.13 4.78 14.51
N PRO A 359 14.79 4.87 14.36
CA PRO A 359 13.87 3.92 14.97
C PRO A 359 14.19 2.46 14.63
N ILE A 360 14.34 1.64 15.67
CA ILE A 360 14.50 0.19 15.54
C ILE A 360 13.13 -0.46 15.78
N ILE A 361 12.61 -1.17 14.78
CA ILE A 361 11.33 -1.87 14.86
C ILE A 361 11.57 -3.38 14.86
N ALA A 362 11.19 -4.00 15.98
CA ALA A 362 11.20 -5.46 16.11
C ALA A 362 10.09 -6.08 15.26
N ASN A 363 10.48 -6.98 14.37
CA ASN A 363 9.56 -7.70 13.49
C ASN A 363 9.34 -9.14 13.97
N ASP A 364 8.82 -9.31 15.18
CA ASP A 364 8.37 -10.62 15.67
C ASP A 364 6.98 -10.97 15.14
N ASP A 365 6.14 -9.96 14.96
CA ASP A 365 4.76 -10.02 14.46
C ASP A 365 4.60 -9.03 13.30
N LYS A 366 4.14 -9.53 12.14
CA LYS A 366 4.04 -8.74 10.91
C LYS A 366 3.09 -7.55 11.06
N GLU A 367 1.94 -7.76 11.71
CA GLU A 367 0.89 -6.75 11.84
C GLU A 367 1.33 -5.65 12.79
N LYS A 368 1.92 -6.01 13.93
CA LYS A 368 2.48 -5.03 14.88
C LYS A 368 3.64 -4.25 14.28
N ALA A 369 4.56 -4.93 13.60
CA ALA A 369 5.69 -4.26 12.95
C ALA A 369 5.21 -3.27 11.86
N SER A 370 4.24 -3.67 11.05
CA SER A 370 3.65 -2.80 10.03
C SER A 370 2.94 -1.61 10.67
N ALA A 371 2.19 -1.81 11.77
CA ALA A 371 1.56 -0.73 12.51
C ALA A 371 2.58 0.26 13.11
N HIS A 372 3.70 -0.23 13.64
CA HIS A 372 4.79 0.63 14.14
C HIS A 372 5.46 1.42 13.02
N VAL A 373 5.66 0.82 11.84
CA VAL A 373 6.19 1.54 10.66
C VAL A 373 5.21 2.65 10.25
N MET A 374 3.92 2.33 10.12
CA MET A 374 2.89 3.32 9.79
C MET A 374 2.83 4.45 10.81
N LYS A 375 2.99 4.14 12.11
CA LYS A 375 3.06 5.15 13.15
C LYS A 375 4.28 6.06 12.97
N ALA A 376 5.47 5.51 12.76
CA ALA A 376 6.68 6.31 12.51
C ALA A 376 6.52 7.20 11.27
N ILE A 377 5.76 6.74 10.26
CA ILE A 377 5.44 7.54 9.08
C ILE A 377 4.58 8.75 9.43
N ILE A 378 3.51 8.54 10.19
CA ILE A 378 2.58 9.59 10.61
C ILE A 378 3.28 10.57 11.56
N ASP A 379 4.08 10.08 12.51
CA ASP A 379 4.82 10.92 13.46
C ASP A 379 5.77 11.88 12.70
N ALA A 380 6.47 11.40 11.67
CA ALA A 380 7.34 12.23 10.83
C ALA A 380 6.56 13.25 9.96
N MET A 381 5.34 12.91 9.54
CA MET A 381 4.45 13.86 8.86
C MET A 381 3.97 14.93 9.84
N GLU A 382 3.68 14.56 11.08
CA GLU A 382 3.20 15.46 12.11
C GLU A 382 4.23 16.51 12.52
N GLU A 383 5.53 16.18 12.53
CA GLU A 383 6.60 17.16 12.82
C GLU A 383 6.56 18.40 11.92
N LYS A 384 6.05 18.24 10.69
CA LYS A 384 5.94 19.32 9.70
C LYS A 384 4.50 19.84 9.54
N PHE A 385 3.57 19.33 10.35
CA PHE A 385 2.17 19.69 10.29
C PHE A 385 1.85 20.88 11.19
N SER A 386 1.21 21.91 10.62
CA SER A 386 0.74 23.09 11.36
C SER A 386 -0.73 23.44 11.11
N GLY A 387 -1.44 22.59 10.36
CA GLY A 387 -2.81 22.84 9.93
C GLY A 387 -3.84 22.74 11.06
N THR A 388 -4.94 23.48 10.90
CA THR A 388 -6.16 23.30 11.68
C THR A 388 -7.22 22.61 10.81
N PRO A 389 -8.32 22.07 11.38
CA PRO A 389 -9.40 21.52 10.58
C PRO A 389 -9.92 22.51 9.53
N SER A 390 -9.94 23.81 9.85
CA SER A 390 -10.36 24.85 8.91
C SER A 390 -9.39 25.08 7.76
N THR A 391 -8.07 24.84 7.93
CA THR A 391 -7.10 25.00 6.83
C THR A 391 -6.94 23.73 6.00
N VAL A 392 -7.08 22.55 6.62
CA VAL A 392 -6.93 21.26 5.92
C VAL A 392 -8.16 20.96 5.06
N PHE A 393 -9.34 21.33 5.56
CA PHE A 393 -10.62 21.09 4.89
C PHE A 393 -11.27 22.37 4.36
N SER A 394 -10.53 23.48 4.18
CA SER A 394 -11.07 24.65 3.52
C SER A 394 -11.37 24.35 2.06
N HIS A 395 -12.53 24.83 1.61
CA HIS A 395 -12.78 25.12 0.20
C HIS A 395 -11.88 26.27 -0.20
N ASP A 396 -10.73 25.99 -0.81
CA ASP A 396 -10.07 27.02 -1.60
C ASP A 396 -11.02 27.37 -2.75
N LYS A 397 -11.54 28.60 -2.70
CA LYS A 397 -12.37 29.21 -3.74
C LYS A 397 -11.55 29.57 -4.97
#